data_AF-A0A534X286-F1
#
_entry.id   AF-A0A534X286-F1
#
_cell.length_a   1.000
_cell.length_b   1.000
_cell.length_c   1.000
_cell.angle_alpha   90.00
_cell.angle_beta   90.00
_cell.angle_gamma   90.00
#
_symmetry.space_group_name_H-M   'P 1'
#
loop_
_entity.id
_entity.type
_entity.pdbx_description
1 polymer ?
#
loop_
_entity_poly.entity_id
_entity_poly.type
_entity_poly.pdbx_seq_one_letter_code
_entity_poly.pdbx_strand_id
1 'polypeptide(L)'
;MTTATRRHARRLLLASLVLGAIARPARALTLDDRGEMRLGLRAYTAARIGTEKMGGSDDPLSFPNSAAGHLRQHRYFLELKLDHDVRRLAKTGYGLARLFGWIDPNTLKYSLQYRGEGEGIYDYGPDEFHHQFRKLQAVRLDLPNIPGLLSNRLPDAYIKRRIDFLRRIARQRHRFFLGYVDFEKGPLFLRVGRQILAWGETDVFRLLDNINP
;
A
#
# COMPACT_ATOMS: atom_id res chain seq x y z
N MET A 1 -11.21 -34.87 -28.31
CA MET A 1 -10.26 -33.95 -27.63
C MET A 1 -10.32 -32.49 -28.15
N THR A 2 -11.49 -31.95 -28.53
CA THR A 2 -11.59 -30.68 -29.27
C THR A 2 -12.39 -29.56 -28.58
N THR A 3 -13.12 -29.88 -27.50
CA THR A 3 -14.00 -28.93 -26.78
C THR A 3 -13.30 -28.21 -25.62
N ALA A 4 -12.35 -28.86 -24.94
CA ALA A 4 -11.61 -28.28 -23.80
C ALA A 4 -10.65 -27.15 -24.24
N THR A 5 -9.92 -27.36 -25.34
CA THR A 5 -8.98 -26.39 -25.93
C THR A 5 -9.69 -25.12 -26.43
N ARG A 6 -10.89 -25.25 -27.02
CA ARG A 6 -11.71 -24.09 -27.44
C ARG A 6 -12.22 -23.25 -26.25
N ARG A 7 -12.50 -23.87 -25.10
CA ARG A 7 -12.92 -23.14 -23.88
C ARG A 7 -11.76 -22.39 -23.25
N HIS A 8 -10.55 -22.95 -23.23
CA HIS A 8 -9.35 -22.25 -22.75
C HIS A 8 -8.95 -21.09 -23.65
N ALA A 9 -8.97 -21.27 -24.98
CA ALA A 9 -8.70 -20.20 -25.92
C ALA A 9 -9.71 -19.03 -25.79
N ARG A 10 -11.01 -19.32 -25.63
CA ARG A 10 -12.04 -18.30 -25.39
C ARG A 10 -11.86 -17.57 -24.06
N ARG A 11 -11.46 -18.26 -22.99
CA ARG A 11 -11.20 -17.64 -21.67
C ARG A 11 -9.96 -16.73 -21.71
N LEU A 12 -8.90 -17.15 -22.41
CA LEU A 12 -7.70 -16.32 -22.61
C LEU A 12 -8.00 -15.08 -23.45
N LEU A 13 -8.81 -15.22 -24.51
CA LEU A 13 -9.27 -14.10 -25.34
C LEU A 13 -10.14 -13.11 -24.55
N LEU A 14 -11.07 -13.59 -23.73
CA LEU A 14 -11.89 -12.74 -22.86
C LEU A 14 -11.05 -12.02 -21.80
N ALA A 15 -10.09 -12.71 -21.17
CA ALA A 15 -9.19 -12.09 -20.19
C ALA A 15 -8.31 -11.00 -20.82
N SER A 16 -7.78 -11.24 -22.03
CA SER A 16 -6.99 -10.25 -22.76
C SER A 16 -7.83 -9.07 -23.29
N LEU A 17 -9.08 -9.30 -23.69
CA LEU A 17 -10.03 -8.23 -24.05
C LEU A 17 -10.40 -7.35 -22.85
N VAL A 18 -10.61 -7.94 -21.67
CA VAL A 18 -10.88 -7.20 -20.43
C VAL A 18 -9.64 -6.40 -19.98
N LEU A 19 -8.44 -6.97 -20.10
CA LEU A 19 -7.19 -6.26 -19.79
C LEU A 19 -6.92 -5.09 -20.76
N GLY A 20 -7.22 -5.28 -22.05
CA GLY A 20 -7.10 -4.21 -23.06
C GLY A 20 -8.10 -3.07 -22.86
N ALA A 21 -9.31 -3.36 -22.35
CA ALA A 21 -10.34 -2.35 -22.11
C ALA A 21 -10.09 -1.46 -20.88
N ILE A 22 -9.21 -1.87 -19.97
CA ILE A 22 -8.92 -1.14 -18.71
C ILE A 22 -7.64 -0.28 -18.83
N ALA A 23 -6.83 -0.48 -19.87
CA ALA A 23 -5.66 0.34 -20.14
C ALA A 23 -6.06 1.77 -20.54
N ARG A 24 -6.25 2.63 -19.53
CA ARG A 24 -6.51 4.06 -19.75
C ARG A 24 -5.19 4.79 -20.00
N PRO A 25 -5.12 5.69 -20.99
CA PRO A 25 -3.96 6.55 -21.16
C PRO A 25 -3.73 7.37 -19.89
N ALA A 26 -2.47 7.49 -19.47
CA ALA A 26 -2.10 8.38 -18.38
C ALA A 26 -2.45 9.82 -18.79
N ARG A 27 -3.29 10.49 -17.99
CA ARG A 27 -3.62 11.90 -18.19
C ARG A 27 -2.69 12.76 -17.35
N ALA A 28 -2.07 13.75 -17.98
CA ALA A 28 -1.35 14.81 -17.30
C ALA A 28 -2.17 16.10 -17.42
N LEU A 29 -2.33 16.81 -16.31
CA LEU A 29 -2.91 18.13 -16.26
C LEU A 29 -1.81 19.09 -15.82
N THR A 30 -1.64 20.18 -16.55
CA THR A 30 -0.74 21.26 -16.16
C THR A 30 -1.39 22.02 -15.01
N LEU A 31 -0.75 22.02 -13.84
CA LEU A 31 -1.23 22.77 -12.69
C LEU A 31 -0.80 24.25 -12.71
N ASP A 32 0.18 24.56 -13.54
CA ASP A 32 0.64 25.91 -13.78
C ASP A 32 1.09 26.06 -15.24
N ASP A 33 1.15 27.30 -15.72
CA ASP A 33 1.55 27.60 -17.11
C ASP A 33 3.07 27.52 -17.30
N ARG A 34 3.85 27.44 -16.21
CA ARG A 34 5.32 27.54 -16.25
C ARG A 34 6.05 26.25 -15.87
N GLY A 35 5.33 25.20 -15.46
CA GLY A 35 5.91 23.92 -15.06
C GLY A 35 6.65 23.96 -13.70
N GLU A 36 6.44 24.99 -12.88
CA GLU A 36 7.04 25.14 -11.56
C GLU A 36 6.38 24.23 -10.52
N MET A 37 5.13 23.83 -10.73
CA MET A 37 4.39 22.96 -9.82
C MET A 37 3.94 21.67 -10.51
N ARG A 38 4.23 20.54 -9.88
CA ARG A 38 3.92 19.20 -10.40
C ARG A 38 3.21 18.38 -9.35
N LEU A 39 2.03 17.88 -9.68
CA LEU A 39 1.30 16.90 -8.88
C LEU A 39 1.29 15.56 -9.62
N GLY A 40 1.99 14.58 -9.08
CA GLY A 40 1.92 13.19 -9.51
C GLY A 40 0.89 12.43 -8.70
N LEU A 41 0.07 11.63 -9.39
CA LEU A 41 -0.81 10.65 -8.77
C LEU A 41 -0.47 9.27 -9.33
N ARG A 42 -0.20 8.31 -8.44
CA ARG A 42 -0.07 6.89 -8.78
C ARG A 42 -1.07 6.13 -7.94
N ALA A 43 -2.02 5.49 -8.58
CA ALA A 43 -3.00 4.65 -7.91
C ALA A 43 -3.12 3.31 -8.62
N TYR A 44 -3.24 2.23 -7.87
CA TYR A 44 -3.59 0.92 -8.41
C TYR A 44 -4.40 0.12 -7.40
N THR A 45 -5.15 -0.83 -7.91
CA THR A 45 -5.78 -1.88 -7.12
C THR A 45 -5.43 -3.23 -7.72
N ALA A 46 -5.19 -4.21 -6.86
CA ALA A 46 -4.81 -5.56 -7.23
C ALA A 46 -5.68 -6.55 -6.47
N ALA A 47 -6.44 -7.35 -7.21
CA ALA A 47 -7.26 -8.43 -6.67
C ALA A 47 -6.67 -9.78 -7.07
N ARG A 48 -6.63 -10.75 -6.14
CA ARG A 48 -6.22 -12.13 -6.42
C ARG A 48 -7.32 -13.09 -6.04
N ILE A 49 -7.76 -13.89 -7.00
CA ILE A 49 -8.76 -14.94 -6.81
C ILE A 49 -8.04 -16.29 -6.86
N GLY A 50 -8.25 -17.13 -5.85
CA GLY A 50 -7.70 -18.48 -5.84
C GLY A 50 -8.43 -19.37 -6.85
N THR A 51 -7.71 -20.04 -7.75
CA THR A 51 -8.33 -20.96 -8.72
C THR A 51 -8.53 -22.37 -8.18
N GLU A 52 -7.82 -22.71 -7.10
CA GLU A 52 -7.83 -24.02 -6.44
C GLU A 52 -8.12 -23.83 -4.96
N LYS A 53 -8.56 -24.88 -4.26
CA LYS A 53 -8.69 -24.85 -2.80
C LYS A 53 -7.31 -24.68 -2.15
N MET A 54 -7.24 -23.92 -1.05
CA MET A 54 -6.03 -23.72 -0.24
C MET A 54 -6.38 -23.98 1.21
N GLY A 55 -5.50 -24.67 1.92
CA GLY A 55 -5.73 -25.03 3.32
C GLY A 55 -6.71 -26.19 3.52
N GLY A 56 -6.78 -26.70 4.74
CA GLY A 56 -7.69 -27.78 5.15
C GLY A 56 -6.94 -28.97 5.75
N SER A 57 -7.60 -30.12 5.81
CA SER A 57 -6.99 -31.38 6.28
C SER A 57 -5.77 -31.78 5.45
N ASP A 58 -5.85 -31.53 4.15
CA ASP A 58 -4.87 -32.01 3.16
C ASP A 58 -3.69 -31.03 3.01
N ASP A 59 -3.87 -29.80 3.49
CA ASP A 59 -2.86 -28.74 3.52
C ASP A 59 -3.01 -27.94 4.83
N PRO A 60 -2.52 -28.48 5.97
CA PRO A 60 -2.73 -27.85 7.28
C PRO A 60 -1.83 -26.63 7.51
N LEU A 61 -0.79 -26.43 6.68
CA LEU A 61 0.17 -25.34 6.83
C LEU A 61 -0.31 -24.04 6.17
N SER A 62 -1.20 -24.13 5.18
CA SER A 62 -1.80 -22.95 4.54
C SER A 62 -3.05 -22.49 5.29
N PHE A 63 -2.97 -21.28 5.87
CA PHE A 63 -4.09 -20.61 6.53
C PHE A 63 -4.31 -19.20 5.93
N PRO A 64 -5.57 -18.74 5.79
CA PRO A 64 -6.81 -19.43 6.10
C PRO A 64 -7.26 -20.42 5.02
N ASN A 65 -8.01 -21.46 5.43
CA ASN A 65 -8.70 -22.35 4.48
C ASN A 65 -9.68 -21.54 3.63
N SER A 66 -9.52 -21.61 2.32
CA SER A 66 -10.21 -20.82 1.30
C SER A 66 -10.53 -21.69 0.09
N ALA A 67 -11.79 -21.73 -0.33
CA ALA A 67 -12.23 -22.53 -1.47
C ALA A 67 -11.72 -21.97 -2.81
N ALA A 68 -11.81 -22.78 -3.86
CA ALA A 68 -11.60 -22.29 -5.22
C ALA A 68 -12.65 -21.21 -5.57
N GLY A 69 -12.22 -20.15 -6.24
CA GLY A 69 -13.04 -18.99 -6.60
C GLY A 69 -13.10 -17.89 -5.55
N HIS A 70 -12.53 -18.10 -4.36
CA HIS A 70 -12.53 -17.09 -3.31
C HIS A 70 -11.50 -15.98 -3.59
N LEU A 71 -11.88 -14.73 -3.31
CA LEU A 71 -10.96 -13.59 -3.29
C LEU A 71 -10.01 -13.77 -2.10
N ARG A 72 -8.70 -13.81 -2.38
CA ARG A 72 -7.62 -14.07 -1.39
C ARG A 72 -6.78 -12.86 -1.08
N GLN A 73 -6.82 -11.86 -1.94
CA GLN A 73 -6.13 -10.60 -1.72
C GLN A 73 -6.88 -9.51 -2.45
N HIS A 74 -7.00 -8.34 -1.83
CA HIS A 74 -7.46 -7.13 -2.51
C HIS A 74 -6.70 -5.93 -1.95
N ARG A 75 -5.61 -5.57 -2.61
CA ARG A 75 -4.79 -4.43 -2.23
C ARG A 75 -5.16 -3.20 -3.04
N TYR A 76 -5.05 -2.05 -2.39
CA TYR A 76 -5.05 -0.77 -3.07
C TYR A 76 -3.86 0.05 -2.61
N PHE A 77 -3.38 0.88 -3.52
CA PHE A 77 -2.27 1.77 -3.31
C PHE A 77 -2.61 3.12 -3.95
N LEU A 78 -2.33 4.18 -3.22
CA LEU A 78 -2.47 5.56 -3.64
C LEU A 78 -1.21 6.31 -3.22
N GLU A 79 -0.60 7.00 -4.15
CA GLU A 79 0.52 7.89 -3.91
C GLU A 79 0.24 9.22 -4.56
N LEU A 80 0.41 10.28 -3.77
CA LEU A 80 0.32 11.66 -4.22
C LEU A 80 1.68 12.30 -3.98
N LYS A 81 2.24 12.93 -5.01
CA LYS A 81 3.52 13.63 -4.92
C LYS A 81 3.37 15.05 -5.44
N LEU A 82 3.64 16.05 -4.61
CA LEU A 82 3.66 17.44 -4.98
C LEU A 82 5.11 17.94 -4.96
N ASP A 83 5.60 18.40 -6.10
CA ASP A 83 6.88 19.09 -6.25
C ASP A 83 6.59 20.55 -6.64
N HIS A 84 7.26 21.51 -6.02
CA HIS A 84 7.09 22.93 -6.35
C HIS A 84 8.43 23.69 -6.29
N ASP A 85 8.78 24.34 -7.40
CA ASP A 85 9.88 25.30 -7.49
C ASP A 85 9.39 26.69 -7.07
N VAL A 86 9.85 27.12 -5.90
CA VAL A 86 9.47 28.40 -5.30
C VAL A 86 10.56 29.46 -5.45
N ARG A 87 11.58 29.23 -6.29
CA ARG A 87 12.64 30.21 -6.55
C ARG A 87 12.08 31.53 -7.05
N ARG A 88 11.09 31.49 -7.95
CA ARG A 88 10.43 32.71 -8.42
C ARG A 88 9.68 33.41 -7.29
N LEU A 89 8.93 32.65 -6.48
CA LEU A 89 8.23 33.20 -5.32
C LEU A 89 9.21 33.85 -4.33
N ALA A 90 10.44 33.34 -4.21
CA ALA A 90 11.48 33.97 -3.41
C ALA A 90 11.92 35.34 -3.95
N LYS A 91 11.91 35.53 -5.28
CA LYS A 91 12.30 36.80 -5.93
C LYS A 91 11.16 37.81 -6.02
N THR A 92 10.00 37.37 -6.51
CA THR A 92 8.91 38.26 -6.94
C THR A 92 7.62 38.07 -6.15
N GLY A 93 7.54 37.01 -5.33
CA GLY A 93 6.33 36.67 -4.59
C GLY A 93 6.26 37.30 -3.21
N TYR A 94 5.20 36.97 -2.48
CA TYR A 94 4.97 37.28 -1.08
C TYR A 94 4.92 35.96 -0.26
N GLY A 95 5.35 35.98 1.01
CA GLY A 95 5.34 34.81 1.91
C GLY A 95 6.73 34.34 2.34
N LEU A 96 6.80 33.17 3.00
CA LEU A 96 8.03 32.64 3.60
C LEU A 96 9.16 32.45 2.58
N ALA A 97 8.84 32.14 1.32
CA ALA A 97 9.84 32.03 0.26
C ALA A 97 10.60 33.34 0.03
N ARG A 98 9.97 34.52 0.23
CA ARG A 98 10.62 35.84 0.06
C ARG A 98 11.75 36.06 1.06
N LEU A 99 11.70 35.39 2.22
CA LEU A 99 12.80 35.37 3.18
C LEU A 99 14.08 34.75 2.61
N PHE A 100 14.06 34.13 1.43
CA PHE A 100 15.23 33.60 0.75
C PHE A 100 15.64 34.43 -0.48
N GLY A 101 14.88 35.49 -0.81
CA GLY A 101 15.14 36.35 -1.98
C GLY A 101 16.49 37.06 -1.94
N TRP A 102 16.90 37.53 -0.77
CA TRP A 102 18.21 38.17 -0.51
C TRP A 102 19.42 37.26 -0.76
N ILE A 103 19.27 35.94 -0.66
CA ILE A 103 20.34 34.96 -0.86
C ILE A 103 20.45 34.55 -2.35
N ASP A 104 19.42 34.86 -3.14
CA ASP A 104 19.28 34.54 -4.56
C ASP A 104 19.67 33.07 -4.88
N PRO A 105 18.95 32.08 -4.37
CA PRO A 105 19.31 30.67 -4.57
C PRO A 105 19.27 30.26 -6.04
N ASN A 106 20.15 29.31 -6.39
CA ASN A 106 20.12 28.62 -7.67
C ASN A 106 18.89 27.70 -7.73
N THR A 107 18.59 27.01 -6.63
CA THR A 107 17.43 26.13 -6.46
C THR A 107 16.76 26.40 -5.11
N LEU A 108 15.44 26.56 -5.13
CA LEU A 108 14.62 26.53 -3.91
C LEU A 108 13.34 25.76 -4.22
N LYS A 109 13.27 24.50 -3.78
CA LYS A 109 12.18 23.57 -4.10
C LYS A 109 11.66 22.92 -2.84
N TYR A 110 10.39 22.57 -2.80
CA TYR A 110 9.87 21.66 -1.80
C TYR A 110 9.17 20.47 -2.46
N SER A 111 9.25 19.31 -1.80
CA SER A 111 8.61 18.08 -2.22
C SER A 111 7.83 17.48 -1.07
N LEU A 112 6.57 17.14 -1.32
CA LEU A 112 5.66 16.48 -0.39
C LEU A 112 5.16 15.19 -1.02
N GLN A 113 5.23 14.08 -0.29
CA GLN A 113 4.73 12.80 -0.77
C GLN A 113 3.86 12.14 0.29
N TYR A 114 2.65 11.78 -0.12
CA TYR A 114 1.71 11.01 0.65
C TYR A 114 1.55 9.61 0.03
N ARG A 115 1.46 8.60 0.88
CA ARG A 115 1.21 7.20 0.48
C ARG A 115 0.11 6.59 1.35
N GLY A 116 -0.92 6.08 0.70
CA GLY A 116 -1.97 5.26 1.28
C GLY A 116 -1.92 3.86 0.70
N GLU A 117 -1.87 2.85 1.55
CA GLU A 117 -1.93 1.43 1.18
C GLU A 117 -2.98 0.74 2.04
N GLY A 118 -3.61 -0.32 1.53
CA GLY A 118 -4.56 -1.08 2.32
C GLY A 118 -5.03 -2.37 1.67
N GLU A 119 -5.71 -3.18 2.47
CA GLU A 119 -6.17 -4.53 2.13
C GLU A 119 -7.68 -4.62 2.41
N GLY A 120 -8.49 -4.66 1.35
CA GLY A 120 -9.96 -4.66 1.40
C GLY A 120 -10.58 -6.02 1.74
N ILE A 121 -9.80 -7.10 1.73
CA ILE A 121 -10.31 -8.45 2.00
C ILE A 121 -10.90 -8.60 3.41
N TYR A 122 -10.45 -7.78 4.35
CA TYR A 122 -10.96 -7.79 5.72
C TYR A 122 -12.32 -7.11 5.88
N ASP A 123 -12.82 -6.46 4.82
CA ASP A 123 -14.03 -5.63 4.84
C ASP A 123 -15.20 -6.30 4.12
N TYR A 124 -14.93 -6.84 2.93
CA TYR A 124 -15.92 -7.45 2.05
C TYR A 124 -15.41 -8.77 1.43
N GLY A 125 -14.26 -9.27 1.89
CA GLY A 125 -13.75 -10.55 1.42
C GLY A 125 -14.61 -11.72 1.92
N PRO A 126 -14.19 -12.96 1.61
CA PRO A 126 -14.83 -14.16 2.13
C PRO A 126 -14.73 -14.31 3.66
N ASP A 127 -15.70 -15.02 4.27
CA ASP A 127 -15.84 -15.19 5.73
C ASP A 127 -14.55 -15.65 6.42
N GLU A 128 -13.71 -16.45 5.75
CA GLU A 128 -12.47 -16.91 6.34
C GLU A 128 -11.46 -15.78 6.65
N PHE A 129 -11.61 -14.61 6.02
CA PHE A 129 -10.75 -13.43 6.21
C PHE A 129 -11.41 -12.38 7.11
N HIS A 130 -12.71 -12.09 6.98
CA HIS A 130 -13.39 -11.07 7.80
C HIS A 130 -14.13 -11.63 9.02
N HIS A 131 -14.25 -12.95 9.21
CA HIS A 131 -14.88 -13.57 10.39
C HIS A 131 -13.90 -14.45 11.21
N GLN A 132 -12.70 -13.93 11.49
CA GLN A 132 -11.67 -14.63 12.28
C GLN A 132 -12.05 -14.91 13.75
N PHE A 133 -13.06 -14.22 14.30
CA PHE A 133 -13.47 -14.38 15.70
C PHE A 133 -13.88 -15.82 16.03
N ARG A 134 -14.75 -16.43 15.20
CA ARG A 134 -15.21 -17.82 15.43
C ARG A 134 -14.06 -18.82 15.36
N LYS A 135 -13.11 -18.62 14.43
CA LYS A 135 -11.93 -19.49 14.31
C LYS A 135 -11.03 -19.40 15.54
N LEU A 136 -10.76 -18.19 16.05
CA LEU A 136 -9.97 -18.00 17.26
C LEU A 136 -10.68 -18.49 18.53
N GLN A 137 -12.01 -18.40 18.59
CA GLN A 137 -12.80 -18.93 19.71
C GLN A 137 -12.80 -20.46 19.77
N ALA A 138 -12.60 -21.14 18.64
CA ALA A 138 -12.46 -22.58 18.57
C ALA A 138 -11.09 -23.08 19.09
N VAL A 139 -10.09 -22.21 19.19
CA VAL A 139 -8.75 -22.57 19.69
C VAL A 139 -8.85 -23.05 21.14
N ARG A 140 -8.15 -24.14 21.44
CA ARG A 140 -7.98 -24.69 22.79
C ARG A 140 -6.51 -24.61 23.14
N LEU A 141 -6.21 -24.03 24.29
CA LEU A 141 -4.86 -24.01 24.85
C LEU A 141 -4.56 -25.37 25.46
N ASP A 142 -3.29 -25.76 25.42
CA ASP A 142 -2.80 -26.96 26.11
C ASP A 142 -2.65 -26.69 27.61
N LEU A 143 -3.79 -26.46 28.25
CA LEU A 143 -3.93 -26.14 29.66
C LEU A 143 -5.08 -26.97 30.24
N PRO A 144 -4.98 -27.44 31.50
CA PRO A 144 -6.09 -28.11 32.16
C PRO A 144 -7.26 -27.12 32.35
N ASN A 145 -8.49 -27.59 32.11
CA ASN A 145 -9.70 -26.79 32.31
C ASN A 145 -10.25 -27.04 33.72
N ILE A 146 -9.87 -26.20 34.68
CA ILE A 146 -10.30 -26.26 36.08
C ILE A 146 -11.32 -25.13 36.32
N PRO A 147 -12.61 -25.43 36.51
CA PRO A 147 -13.64 -24.42 36.72
C PRO A 147 -13.26 -23.41 37.80
N GLY A 148 -13.30 -22.12 37.47
CA GLY A 148 -12.98 -21.02 38.40
C GLY A 148 -11.48 -20.72 38.62
N LEU A 149 -10.57 -21.58 38.14
CA LEU A 149 -9.12 -21.39 38.31
C LEU A 149 -8.37 -21.26 36.98
N LEU A 150 -8.64 -22.17 36.02
CA LEU A 150 -7.96 -22.22 34.72
C LEU A 150 -8.97 -22.54 33.61
N SER A 151 -8.94 -21.76 32.54
CA SER A 151 -9.71 -22.07 31.33
C SER A 151 -8.78 -22.39 30.17
N ASN A 152 -9.09 -23.46 29.44
CA ASN A 152 -8.39 -23.80 28.20
C ASN A 152 -8.90 -23.00 26.98
N ARG A 153 -9.83 -22.05 27.20
CA ARG A 153 -10.40 -21.19 26.14
C ARG A 153 -9.76 -19.81 26.19
N LEU A 154 -9.51 -19.24 25.01
CA LEU A 154 -9.11 -17.85 24.89
C LEU A 154 -10.26 -16.93 25.34
N PRO A 155 -10.02 -15.93 26.21
CA PRO A 155 -11.05 -14.97 26.60
C PRO A 155 -11.57 -14.18 25.39
N ASP A 156 -12.89 -14.06 25.25
CA ASP A 156 -13.52 -13.33 24.13
C ASP A 156 -13.01 -11.89 24.01
N ALA A 157 -12.77 -11.21 25.13
CA ALA A 157 -12.22 -9.85 25.17
C ALA A 157 -10.80 -9.77 24.58
N TYR A 158 -9.97 -10.80 24.82
CA TYR A 158 -8.64 -10.89 24.24
C TYR A 158 -8.71 -11.10 22.73
N ILE A 159 -9.58 -12.02 22.27
CA ILE A 159 -9.78 -12.28 20.84
C ILE A 159 -10.23 -11.01 20.11
N LYS A 160 -11.25 -10.31 20.64
CA LYS A 160 -11.74 -9.04 20.08
C LYS A 160 -10.61 -8.01 19.98
N ARG A 161 -9.90 -7.76 21.08
CA ARG A 161 -8.79 -6.81 21.13
C ARG A 161 -7.70 -7.13 20.11
N ARG A 162 -7.35 -8.42 19.95
CA ARG A 162 -6.36 -8.89 18.99
C ARG A 162 -6.82 -8.67 17.55
N ILE A 163 -8.05 -9.04 17.22
CA ILE A 163 -8.63 -8.84 15.87
C ILE A 163 -8.67 -7.35 15.56
N ASP A 164 -9.14 -6.51 16.47
CA ASP A 164 -9.25 -5.06 16.28
C ASP A 164 -7.87 -4.41 16.09
N PHE A 165 -6.86 -4.86 16.85
CA PHE A 165 -5.49 -4.43 16.66
C PHE A 165 -4.95 -4.79 15.27
N LEU A 166 -5.08 -6.06 14.86
CA LEU A 166 -4.62 -6.52 13.55
C LEU A 166 -5.34 -5.79 12.41
N ARG A 167 -6.66 -5.60 12.52
CA ARG A 167 -7.45 -4.83 11.55
C ARG A 167 -6.99 -3.39 11.43
N ARG A 168 -6.71 -2.72 12.56
CA ARG A 168 -6.23 -1.33 12.53
C ARG A 168 -4.89 -1.19 11.81
N ILE A 169 -4.02 -2.19 11.91
CA ILE A 169 -2.69 -2.15 11.27
C ILE A 169 -2.73 -2.62 9.81
N ALA A 170 -3.52 -3.66 9.52
CA ALA A 170 -3.50 -4.34 8.22
C ALA A 170 -4.54 -3.80 7.22
N ARG A 171 -5.65 -3.19 7.66
CA ARG A 171 -6.70 -2.71 6.74
C ARG A 171 -6.22 -1.52 5.93
N GLN A 172 -5.67 -0.50 6.59
CA GLN A 172 -5.32 0.75 5.96
C GLN A 172 -4.09 1.35 6.64
N ARG A 173 -3.17 1.86 5.82
CA ARG A 173 -1.98 2.55 6.28
C ARG A 173 -1.79 3.81 5.44
N HIS A 174 -1.89 4.95 6.11
CA HIS A 174 -1.72 6.26 5.50
C HIS A 174 -0.48 6.92 6.10
N ARG A 175 0.42 7.39 5.24
CA ARG A 175 1.71 7.93 5.65
C ARG A 175 2.06 9.18 4.87
N PHE A 176 2.50 10.20 5.59
CA PHE A 176 3.35 11.23 5.01
C PHE A 176 4.74 10.61 4.79
N PHE A 177 5.04 10.29 3.54
CA PHE A 177 6.17 9.44 3.19
C PHE A 177 7.45 10.25 3.02
N LEU A 178 7.40 11.37 2.28
CA LEU A 178 8.49 12.34 2.13
C LEU A 178 7.97 13.76 2.30
N GLY A 179 8.85 14.64 2.76
CA GLY A 179 8.56 16.04 3.00
C GLY A 179 9.84 16.79 3.25
N TYR A 180 10.39 17.43 2.23
CA TYR A 180 11.67 18.13 2.34
C TYR A 180 11.73 19.39 1.49
N VAL A 181 12.65 20.27 1.85
CA VAL A 181 13.00 21.49 1.12
C VAL A 181 14.45 21.36 0.65
N ASP A 182 14.68 21.71 -0.61
CA ASP A 182 15.99 21.77 -1.26
C ASP A 182 16.40 23.21 -1.46
N PHE A 183 17.60 23.52 -1.01
CA PHE A 183 18.25 24.80 -1.19
C PHE A 183 19.64 24.58 -1.83
N GLU A 184 19.91 25.29 -2.91
CA GLU A 184 21.22 25.27 -3.57
C GLU A 184 21.73 26.69 -3.84
N LYS A 185 23.00 26.93 -3.54
CA LYS A 185 23.71 28.16 -3.90
C LYS A 185 25.17 27.84 -4.21
N GLY A 186 25.54 27.90 -5.49
CA GLY A 186 26.90 27.52 -5.93
C GLY A 186 27.21 26.07 -5.56
N PRO A 187 28.31 25.78 -4.83
CA PRO A 187 28.67 24.42 -4.42
C PRO A 187 27.90 23.93 -3.19
N LEU A 188 27.13 24.80 -2.51
CA LEU A 188 26.40 24.44 -1.30
C LEU A 188 25.04 23.83 -1.66
N PHE A 189 24.80 22.61 -1.19
CA PHE A 189 23.51 21.93 -1.22
C PHE A 189 23.04 21.66 0.21
N LEU A 190 21.80 22.05 0.52
CA LEU A 190 21.14 21.76 1.79
C LEU A 190 19.75 21.21 1.52
N ARG A 191 19.47 20.02 2.06
CA ARG A 191 18.14 19.41 2.07
C ARG A 191 17.69 19.16 3.49
N VAL A 192 16.53 19.72 3.86
CA VAL A 192 15.97 19.62 5.21
C VAL A 192 14.60 18.98 5.16
N GLY A 193 14.39 17.92 5.94
CA GLY A 193 13.10 17.26 6.11
C GLY A 193 13.17 15.74 6.02
N ARG A 194 12.00 15.11 5.89
CA ARG A 194 11.85 13.67 5.73
C ARG A 194 12.19 13.27 4.30
N GLN A 195 13.29 12.56 4.13
CA GLN A 195 13.87 12.19 2.84
C GLN A 195 14.33 10.73 2.82
N ILE A 196 14.57 10.20 1.62
CA ILE A 196 15.29 8.94 1.44
C ILE A 196 16.76 9.30 1.21
N LEU A 197 17.60 8.80 2.10
CA LEU A 197 19.05 8.78 1.89
C LEU A 197 19.40 7.38 1.39
N ALA A 198 19.91 7.31 0.17
CA ALA A 198 20.50 6.10 -0.38
C ALA A 198 21.96 6.42 -0.71
N TRP A 199 22.86 5.64 -0.15
CA TRP A 199 24.29 5.64 -0.48
C TRP A 199 24.64 4.21 -0.89
N GLY A 200 25.62 4.05 -1.77
CA GLY A 200 25.92 2.78 -2.45
C GLY A 200 26.01 1.57 -1.52
N GLU A 201 25.71 0.39 -2.09
CA GLU A 201 25.78 -0.95 -1.48
C GLU A 201 24.61 -1.38 -0.56
N THR A 202 23.86 -0.46 0.07
CA THR A 202 22.81 -0.85 1.04
C THR A 202 21.42 -1.13 0.43
N ASP A 203 21.20 -0.80 -0.85
CA ASP A 203 19.86 -0.85 -1.47
C ASP A 203 19.40 -2.28 -1.86
N VAL A 204 20.30 -3.27 -1.85
CA VAL A 204 19.97 -4.67 -2.16
C VAL A 204 19.09 -5.31 -1.07
N PHE A 205 19.28 -4.92 0.20
CA PHE A 205 18.48 -5.47 1.31
C PHE A 205 17.03 -4.98 1.30
N ARG A 206 16.75 -3.82 0.69
CA ARG A 206 15.38 -3.34 0.49
C ARG A 206 14.67 -4.05 -0.65
N LEU A 207 15.37 -4.55 -1.66
CA LEU A 207 14.73 -5.27 -2.75
C LEU A 207 14.18 -6.61 -2.25
N LEU A 208 14.90 -7.38 -1.45
CA LEU A 208 14.42 -8.71 -1.00
C LEU A 208 13.22 -8.66 -0.04
N ASP A 209 13.14 -7.65 0.83
CA ASP A 209 12.07 -7.54 1.84
C ASP A 209 10.88 -6.66 1.38
N ASN A 210 11.03 -5.96 0.25
CA ASN A 210 10.07 -5.00 -0.28
C ASN A 210 9.72 -5.29 -1.75
N ILE A 211 10.00 -6.51 -2.26
CA ILE A 211 9.39 -7.01 -3.50
C ILE A 211 7.88 -7.10 -3.24
N ASN A 212 7.26 -5.95 -3.51
CA ASN A 212 5.84 -5.68 -3.59
C ASN A 212 5.10 -5.42 -2.25
N PRO A 213 4.72 -4.16 -1.95
CA PRO A 213 3.45 -3.94 -1.25
C PRO A 213 2.28 -4.64 -1.97
#